data_AF-A0A1S3DEP2-F1
#
_entry.id   AF-A0A1S3DEP2-F1
#
_cell.length_a   1.000
_cell.length_b   1.000
_cell.length_c   1.000
_cell.angle_alpha   90.00
_cell.angle_beta   90.00
_cell.angle_gamma   90.00
#
_symmetry.space_group_name_H-M   'P 1'
#
loop_
_entity.id
_entity.type
_entity.pdbx_description
1 polymer ?
#
loop_
_entity_poly.entity_id
_entity_poly.type
_entity_poly.pdbx_seq_one_letter_code
_entity_poly.pdbx_strand_id
1 'polypeptide(L)'
;MAAIHEKAIQNVILSNQFHIVESLTTAMTKQQTEIFYSEHKDKFFYNRLVTQMISGPSEINILARENAITKWRELLGPTKVYIARFSHPYSIRGMYGISDTRNAAHGSDSPESTAREIEIFFPHFSIPEWLRDYNHEPIVHGRHTGVNR
;
A
#
# COMPACT_ATOMS: atom_id res chain seq x y z
N MET A 1 16.27 -6.53 -9.17
CA MET A 1 15.23 -5.58 -9.66
C MET A 1 14.12 -5.38 -8.63
N ALA A 2 13.38 -6.43 -8.21
CA ALA A 2 12.30 -6.28 -7.21
C ALA A 2 12.75 -5.62 -5.89
N ALA A 3 13.81 -6.14 -5.26
CA ALA A 3 14.35 -5.58 -4.00
C ALA A 3 14.93 -4.16 -4.11
N ILE A 4 15.28 -3.70 -5.32
CA ILE A 4 15.78 -2.33 -5.55
C ILE A 4 14.60 -1.35 -5.56
N HIS A 5 13.49 -1.72 -6.21
CA HIS A 5 12.29 -0.89 -6.23
C HIS A 5 11.61 -0.83 -4.86
N GLU A 6 11.66 -1.92 -4.09
CA GLU A 6 11.12 -1.99 -2.73
C GLU A 6 11.75 -0.94 -1.80
N LYS A 7 13.08 -0.93 -1.69
CA LYS A 7 13.81 0.08 -0.90
C LYS A 7 13.54 1.51 -1.37
N ALA A 8 13.42 1.70 -2.68
CA ALA A 8 13.10 3.01 -3.23
C ALA A 8 11.70 3.48 -2.81
N ILE A 9 10.71 2.59 -2.83
CA ILE A 9 9.33 2.90 -2.39
C ILE A 9 9.28 3.15 -0.88
N GLN A 10 9.99 2.36 -0.07
CA GLN A 10 10.13 2.64 1.37
C GLN A 10 10.73 4.02 1.63
N ASN A 11 11.78 4.40 0.90
CA ASN A 11 12.35 5.75 1.01
C ASN A 11 11.36 6.83 0.61
N VAL A 12 10.51 6.61 -0.42
CA VAL A 12 9.43 7.54 -0.79
C VAL A 12 8.43 7.68 0.35
N ILE A 13 8.02 6.59 0.99
CA ILE A 13 7.10 6.60 2.16
C ILE A 13 7.69 7.48 3.27
N LEU A 14 8.91 7.17 3.71
CA LEU A 14 9.56 7.87 4.83
C LEU A 14 9.84 9.35 4.52
N SER A 15 10.31 9.65 3.30
CA SER A 15 10.63 11.02 2.89
C SER A 15 9.38 11.90 2.72
N ASN A 16 8.20 11.29 2.59
CA ASN A 16 6.91 11.99 2.49
C ASN A 16 6.11 11.98 3.80
N GLN A 17 6.79 11.75 4.94
CA GLN A 17 6.23 11.85 6.28
C GLN A 17 5.07 10.89 6.55
N PHE A 18 5.03 9.75 5.85
CA PHE A 18 4.18 8.65 6.24
C PHE A 18 4.80 7.90 7.40
N HIS A 19 3.98 7.55 8.38
CA HIS A 19 4.35 6.63 9.43
C HIS A 19 3.94 5.22 9.01
N ILE A 20 4.88 4.28 9.03
CA ILE A 20 4.59 2.87 8.82
C ILE A 20 4.12 2.34 10.16
N VAL A 21 2.82 2.06 10.27
CA VAL A 21 2.19 1.58 11.51
C VAL A 21 2.47 0.10 11.70
N GLU A 22 2.27 -0.67 10.63
CA GLU A 22 2.51 -2.12 10.62
C GLU A 22 2.90 -2.54 9.20
N SER A 23 3.75 -3.56 9.10
CA SER A 23 4.25 -4.09 7.83
C SER A 23 4.25 -5.61 7.84
N LEU A 24 3.97 -6.20 6.68
CA LEU A 24 4.02 -7.64 6.44
C LEU A 24 4.57 -7.93 5.04
N THR A 25 5.65 -8.69 4.97
CA THR A 25 6.13 -9.31 3.72
C THR A 25 5.54 -10.70 3.60
N THR A 26 4.66 -10.93 2.63
CA THR A 26 4.06 -12.26 2.45
C THR A 26 3.71 -12.57 0.99
N ALA A 27 3.73 -13.85 0.63
CA ALA A 27 3.16 -14.31 -0.63
C ALA A 27 1.64 -14.40 -0.47
N MET A 28 0.90 -13.57 -1.21
CA MET A 28 -0.56 -13.58 -1.15
C MET A 28 -1.11 -14.91 -1.66
N THR A 29 -2.05 -15.50 -0.93
CA THR A 29 -2.79 -16.66 -1.45
C THR A 29 -3.73 -16.23 -2.56
N LYS A 30 -4.12 -17.19 -3.42
CA LYS A 30 -5.13 -16.94 -4.46
C LYS A 30 -6.44 -16.43 -3.84
N GLN A 31 -6.89 -17.04 -2.75
CA GLN A 31 -8.12 -16.64 -2.06
C GLN A 31 -8.04 -15.20 -1.54
N GLN A 32 -6.97 -14.82 -0.83
CA GLN A 32 -6.78 -13.43 -0.37
C GLN A 32 -6.77 -12.45 -1.54
N THR A 33 -6.08 -12.80 -2.63
CA THR A 33 -5.99 -11.96 -3.83
C THR A 33 -7.34 -11.77 -4.50
N GLU A 34 -8.16 -12.83 -4.59
CA GLU A 34 -9.51 -12.76 -5.17
C GLU A 34 -10.48 -11.93 -4.32
N ILE A 35 -10.37 -12.03 -2.98
CA ILE A 35 -11.14 -11.17 -2.07
C ILE A 35 -10.72 -9.71 -2.24
N PHE A 36 -9.41 -9.45 -2.24
CA PHE A 36 -8.82 -8.12 -2.38
C PHE A 36 -9.23 -7.42 -3.68
N TYR A 37 -9.26 -8.16 -4.79
CA TYR A 37 -9.66 -7.63 -6.11
C TYR A 37 -11.10 -7.97 -6.50
N SER A 38 -11.97 -8.29 -5.55
CA SER A 38 -13.35 -8.70 -5.82
C SER A 38 -14.14 -7.72 -6.69
N GLU A 39 -13.90 -6.41 -6.52
CA GLU A 39 -14.49 -5.32 -7.32
C GLU A 39 -14.04 -5.33 -8.81
N HIS A 40 -13.04 -6.14 -9.15
CA HIS A 40 -12.51 -6.26 -10.50
C HIS A 40 -12.81 -7.61 -11.14
N LYS A 41 -13.58 -8.50 -10.49
CA LYS A 41 -13.81 -9.89 -10.93
C LYS A 41 -14.29 -10.02 -12.38
N ASP A 42 -15.13 -9.09 -12.84
CA ASP A 42 -15.70 -9.12 -14.19
C ASP A 42 -14.86 -8.37 -15.24
N LYS A 43 -13.69 -7.83 -14.86
CA LYS A 43 -12.80 -7.12 -15.78
C LYS A 43 -11.94 -8.11 -16.56
N PHE A 44 -11.75 -7.86 -17.86
CA PHE A 44 -10.95 -8.71 -18.75
C PHE A 44 -9.51 -8.97 -18.28
N PHE A 45 -8.95 -8.08 -17.44
CA PHE A 45 -7.60 -8.19 -16.89
C PHE A 45 -7.52 -8.91 -15.53
N TYR A 46 -8.66 -9.28 -14.93
CA TYR A 46 -8.73 -9.82 -13.56
C TYR A 46 -7.84 -11.04 -13.33
N ASN A 47 -7.95 -12.06 -14.18
CA ASN A 47 -7.16 -13.28 -14.04
C ASN A 47 -5.66 -13.00 -14.12
N ARG A 48 -5.24 -12.10 -15.01
CA ARG A 48 -3.84 -11.68 -15.14
C ARG A 48 -3.35 -10.94 -13.90
N LEU A 49 -4.20 -10.10 -13.31
CA LEU A 49 -3.92 -9.39 -12.06
C LEU A 49 -3.73 -10.37 -10.90
N VAL A 50 -4.66 -11.32 -10.73
CA VAL A 50 -4.57 -12.35 -9.69
C VAL A 50 -3.30 -13.18 -9.85
N THR A 51 -3.02 -13.69 -11.05
CA THR A 51 -1.79 -14.47 -11.33
C THR A 51 -0.53 -13.68 -11.02
N GLN A 52 -0.52 -12.38 -11.31
CA GLN A 52 0.64 -11.53 -11.04
C GLN A 52 0.86 -11.35 -9.54
N MET A 53 -0.20 -11.12 -8.77
CA MET A 53 -0.10 -10.84 -7.33
C MET A 53 0.30 -12.06 -6.51
N ILE A 54 0.00 -13.27 -7.00
CA ILE A 54 0.43 -14.53 -6.36
C ILE A 54 1.80 -15.03 -6.87
N SER A 55 2.45 -14.32 -7.80
CA SER A 55 3.70 -14.76 -8.43
C SER A 55 4.93 -14.62 -7.53
N GLY A 56 4.80 -13.95 -6.38
CA GLY A 56 5.88 -13.70 -5.44
C GLY A 56 5.40 -12.96 -4.19
N PRO A 57 6.30 -12.69 -3.24
CA PRO A 57 5.97 -11.93 -2.04
C PRO A 57 5.61 -10.48 -2.37
N SER A 58 4.72 -9.91 -1.56
CA SER A 58 4.33 -8.51 -1.57
C SER A 58 4.65 -7.88 -0.22
N GLU A 59 5.09 -6.62 -0.26
CA GLU A 59 5.20 -5.75 0.92
C GLU A 59 3.87 -5.07 1.18
N ILE A 60 3.24 -5.40 2.32
CA ILE A 60 1.95 -4.86 2.73
C ILE A 60 2.20 -3.93 3.91
N ASN A 61 1.72 -2.68 3.82
CA ASN A 61 1.99 -1.67 4.83
C ASN A 61 0.71 -0.95 5.22
N ILE A 62 0.46 -0.79 6.52
CA ILE A 62 -0.50 0.18 7.05
C ILE A 62 0.23 1.51 7.19
N LEU A 63 -0.18 2.50 6.41
CA LEU A 63 0.44 3.82 6.39
C LEU A 63 -0.46 4.86 7.06
N ALA A 64 0.11 5.66 7.95
CA ALA A 64 -0.59 6.75 8.62
C ALA A 64 0.03 8.11 8.30
N ARG A 65 -0.85 9.07 8.03
CA ARG A 65 -0.55 10.49 7.81
C ARG A 65 -1.88 11.25 7.79
N GLU A 66 -1.86 12.55 8.09
CA GLU A 66 -2.95 13.43 7.71
C GLU A 66 -3.21 13.33 6.18
N ASN A 67 -4.47 13.11 5.79
CA ASN A 67 -4.89 12.89 4.40
C ASN A 67 -4.14 11.73 3.71
N ALA A 68 -3.78 10.67 4.45
CA ALA A 68 -2.95 9.56 3.97
C ALA A 68 -3.40 8.97 2.62
N ILE A 69 -4.69 8.68 2.44
CA ILE A 69 -5.22 8.08 1.21
C ILE A 69 -4.94 8.98 0.01
N THR A 70 -5.38 10.25 0.07
CA THR A 70 -5.17 11.22 -1.01
C THR A 70 -3.69 11.40 -1.30
N LYS A 71 -2.87 11.58 -0.27
CA LYS A 71 -1.42 11.79 -0.41
C LYS A 71 -0.68 10.59 -0.95
N TRP A 72 -1.06 9.38 -0.57
CA TRP A 72 -0.45 8.17 -1.12
C TRP A 72 -0.81 8.02 -2.60
N ARG A 73 -2.07 8.28 -2.97
CA ARG A 73 -2.52 8.23 -4.36
C ARG A 73 -1.85 9.28 -5.25
N GLU A 74 -1.60 10.48 -4.73
CA GLU A 74 -0.80 11.51 -5.41
C GLU A 74 0.62 10.99 -5.71
N LEU A 75 1.30 10.37 -4.73
CA LEU A 75 2.64 9.79 -4.91
C LEU A 75 2.67 8.59 -5.86
N LEU A 76 1.61 7.78 -5.87
CA LEU A 76 1.45 6.71 -6.84
C LEU A 76 1.37 7.27 -8.27
N GLY A 77 0.58 8.33 -8.46
CA GLY A 77 0.25 8.88 -9.77
C GLY A 77 -0.77 8.04 -10.54
N PRO A 78 -1.02 8.38 -11.83
CA PRO A 78 -2.04 7.73 -12.65
C PRO A 78 -1.87 6.21 -12.74
N THR A 79 -2.98 5.45 -12.67
CA THR A 79 -2.96 3.96 -12.73
C THR A 79 -2.34 3.43 -14.03
N LYS A 80 -2.57 4.12 -15.14
CA LYS A 80 -2.01 3.79 -16.45
C LYS A 80 -0.56 4.26 -16.52
N VAL A 81 0.37 3.32 -16.63
CA VAL A 81 1.82 3.61 -16.55
C VAL A 81 2.27 4.60 -17.62
N TYR A 82 1.72 4.51 -18.84
CA TYR A 82 2.08 5.45 -19.90
C TYR A 82 1.63 6.89 -19.58
N ILE A 83 0.46 7.07 -18.96
CA ILE A 83 -0.02 8.37 -18.50
C ILE A 83 0.86 8.87 -17.35
N ALA A 84 1.19 8.01 -16.39
CA ALA A 84 2.06 8.36 -15.28
C ALA A 84 3.44 8.83 -15.77
N ARG A 85 4.07 8.09 -16.69
CA ARG A 85 5.36 8.49 -17.28
C ARG A 85 5.31 9.84 -17.99
N PHE A 86 4.20 10.14 -18.66
CA PHE A 86 4.06 11.39 -19.40
C PHE A 86 3.73 12.58 -18.49
N SER A 87 2.77 12.42 -17.58
CA SER A 87 2.22 13.53 -16.78
C SER A 87 2.84 13.68 -15.39
N HIS A 88 3.30 12.58 -14.80
CA HIS A 88 3.86 12.51 -13.45
C HIS A 88 5.12 11.62 -13.44
N PRO A 89 6.18 11.95 -14.22
CA PRO A 89 7.32 11.07 -14.45
C PRO A 89 8.05 10.64 -13.17
N TYR A 90 7.95 11.45 -12.11
CA TYR A 90 8.55 11.20 -10.80
C TYR A 90 7.62 10.52 -9.79
N SER A 91 6.38 10.16 -10.19
CA SER A 91 5.52 9.32 -9.34
C SER A 91 6.06 7.89 -9.28
N ILE A 92 5.63 7.11 -8.28
CA ILE A 92 6.02 5.71 -8.14
C ILE A 92 5.72 4.92 -9.42
N ARG A 93 4.53 5.12 -10.01
CA ARG A 93 4.12 4.47 -11.27
C ARG A 93 4.89 5.00 -12.47
N GLY A 94 5.24 6.28 -12.50
CA GLY A 94 6.06 6.88 -13.54
C GLY A 94 7.47 6.29 -13.58
N MET A 95 8.12 6.19 -12.41
CA MET A 95 9.49 5.72 -12.29
C MET A 95 9.62 4.19 -12.37
N TYR A 96 8.71 3.44 -11.74
CA TYR A 96 8.88 2.00 -11.53
C TYR A 96 7.82 1.13 -12.21
N GLY A 97 6.76 1.72 -12.76
CA GLY A 97 5.72 0.97 -13.46
C GLY A 97 6.23 0.35 -14.76
N ILE A 98 5.79 -0.88 -15.05
CA ILE A 98 6.15 -1.63 -16.27
C ILE A 98 4.95 -1.74 -17.21
N SER A 99 3.77 -2.02 -16.68
CA SER A 99 2.52 -2.18 -17.43
C SER A 99 1.31 -1.87 -16.54
N ASP A 100 0.10 -1.79 -17.09
CA ASP A 100 -1.10 -1.47 -16.32
C ASP A 100 -1.37 -2.45 -15.15
N THR A 101 -1.06 -3.74 -15.29
CA THR A 101 -1.18 -4.74 -14.22
C THR A 101 0.11 -4.93 -13.41
N ARG A 102 1.18 -4.19 -13.74
CA ARG A 102 2.49 -4.20 -13.05
C ARG A 102 2.96 -2.77 -12.89
N ASN A 103 2.19 -1.98 -12.16
CA ASN A 103 2.38 -0.55 -11.98
C ASN A 103 3.09 -0.22 -10.65
N ALA A 104 3.92 -1.14 -10.16
CA ALA A 104 4.77 -1.02 -8.97
C ALA A 104 4.06 -0.99 -7.60
N ALA A 105 2.95 -0.28 -7.42
CA ALA A 105 2.28 -0.18 -6.12
C ALA A 105 0.76 0.06 -6.19
N HIS A 106 0.09 -0.45 -5.16
CA HIS A 106 -1.33 -0.27 -4.86
C HIS A 106 -1.54 0.79 -3.77
N GLY A 107 -2.73 1.35 -3.71
CA GLY A 107 -3.19 2.18 -2.61
C GLY A 107 -4.71 2.24 -2.60
N SER A 108 -5.29 2.08 -1.42
CA SER A 108 -6.72 2.20 -1.16
C SER A 108 -7.27 3.52 -1.72
N ASP A 109 -8.55 3.56 -2.08
CA ASP A 109 -9.19 4.75 -2.68
C ASP A 109 -10.14 5.49 -1.74
N SER A 110 -10.50 4.85 -0.63
CA SER A 110 -11.53 5.28 0.31
C SER A 110 -11.27 4.70 1.71
N PRO A 111 -11.77 5.34 2.78
CA PRO A 111 -11.73 4.76 4.13
C PRO A 111 -12.35 3.36 4.19
N GLU A 112 -13.44 3.13 3.46
CA GLU A 112 -14.14 1.84 3.38
C GLU A 112 -13.27 0.77 2.73
N SER A 113 -12.61 1.07 1.60
CA SER A 113 -11.63 0.16 1.00
C SER A 113 -10.46 -0.10 1.94
N THR A 114 -9.98 0.92 2.65
CA THR A 114 -8.85 0.81 3.59
C THR A 114 -9.17 -0.18 4.71
N ALA A 115 -10.36 -0.08 5.31
CA ALA A 115 -10.79 -1.00 6.37
C ALA A 115 -10.89 -2.45 5.87
N ARG A 116 -11.51 -2.67 4.70
CA ARG A 116 -11.61 -4.01 4.08
C ARG A 116 -10.23 -4.58 3.76
N GLU A 117 -9.34 -3.78 3.18
CA GLU A 117 -8.00 -4.20 2.79
C GLU A 117 -7.14 -4.56 4.01
N ILE A 118 -7.23 -3.78 5.10
CA ILE A 118 -6.55 -4.07 6.36
C ILE A 118 -7.04 -5.40 6.96
N GLU A 119 -8.35 -5.65 7.00
CA GLU A 119 -8.92 -6.89 7.57
C GLU A 119 -8.40 -8.17 6.88
N ILE A 120 -8.10 -8.10 5.58
CA ILE A 120 -7.58 -9.25 4.81
C ILE A 120 -6.17 -9.67 5.26
N PHE A 121 -5.32 -8.71 5.65
CA PHE A 121 -3.90 -8.96 5.93
C PHE A 121 -3.50 -8.79 7.39
N PHE A 122 -4.24 -7.98 8.14
CA PHE A 122 -4.01 -7.64 9.54
C PHE A 122 -5.33 -7.78 10.32
N PRO A 123 -5.90 -8.99 10.44
CA PRO A 123 -7.20 -9.21 11.08
C PRO A 123 -7.22 -8.85 12.58
N HIS A 124 -6.05 -8.63 13.18
CA HIS A 124 -5.89 -8.19 14.57
C HIS A 124 -5.77 -6.67 14.71
N PHE A 125 -5.65 -5.93 13.61
CA PHE A 125 -5.46 -4.49 13.64
C PHE A 125 -6.80 -3.76 13.75
N SER A 126 -6.91 -2.87 14.74
CA SER A 126 -8.09 -2.05 14.99
C SER A 126 -7.78 -0.57 14.75
N ILE A 127 -8.31 -0.02 13.65
CA ILE A 127 -8.16 1.41 13.32
C ILE A 127 -8.63 2.32 14.48
N PRO A 128 -9.81 2.10 15.09
CA PRO A 128 -10.27 2.95 16.20
C PRO A 128 -9.38 2.90 17.44
N GLU A 129 -8.83 1.72 17.77
CA GLU A 129 -7.90 1.58 18.90
C GLU A 129 -6.59 2.29 18.62
N TRP A 130 -6.02 2.07 17.44
CA TRP A 130 -4.79 2.76 17.03
C TRP A 130 -4.96 4.29 17.00
N LEU A 131 -6.09 4.80 16.49
CA LEU A 131 -6.37 6.24 16.48
C LEU A 131 -6.55 6.83 17.88
N ARG A 132 -7.05 6.06 18.84
CA ARG A 132 -7.16 6.49 20.23
C ARG A 132 -5.76 6.73 20.79
N ASP A 133 -4.87 5.76 20.64
CA ASP A 133 -3.50 5.85 21.15
C ASP A 133 -2.71 6.96 20.44
N TYR A 134 -2.87 7.09 19.12
CA TYR A 134 -2.23 8.12 18.31
C TYR A 134 -2.59 9.55 18.75
N ASN A 135 -3.84 9.79 19.15
CA ASN A 135 -4.31 11.11 19.55
C ASN A 135 -3.97 11.49 21.00
N HIS A 136 -3.54 10.52 21.82
CA HIS A 136 -3.23 10.75 23.24
C HIS A 136 -1.73 10.88 23.55
N GLU A 137 -0.85 10.50 22.63
CA GLU A 137 0.60 10.62 22.78
C GLU A 137 1.18 11.41 21.60
N PRO A 138 1.83 12.58 21.79
CA PRO A 138 2.54 13.24 20.71
C PRO A 138 3.69 12.34 20.27
N ILE A 139 3.56 11.71 19.09
CA ILE A 139 4.61 10.89 18.51
C ILE A 139 5.83 11.77 18.24
N VAL A 140 6.79 11.73 19.15
CA VAL A 140 8.14 12.21 18.91
C VAL A 140 8.73 11.29 17.84
N HIS A 141 9.02 11.86 16.66
CA HIS A 141 9.58 11.12 15.53
C HIS A 141 10.73 10.18 15.96
N GLY A 142 10.52 8.88 15.81
CA GLY A 142 11.56 7.86 15.87
C GLY A 142 11.90 7.31 17.25
N ARG A 143 11.00 6.51 17.84
CA ARG A 143 11.29 5.23 18.54
C ARG A 143 10.04 4.75 19.27
N HIS A 144 9.40 3.69 18.79
CA HIS A 144 8.66 2.81 19.69
C HIS A 144 9.68 1.87 20.35
N THR A 145 10.16 2.24 21.54
CA THR A 145 10.65 1.23 22.48
C THR A 145 9.43 0.56 23.09
N GLY A 146 8.98 -0.52 22.46
CA GLY A 146 8.01 -1.42 23.08
C GLY A 146 8.65 -2.04 24.33
N VAL A 147 8.34 -1.46 25.49
CA VAL A 147 8.49 -2.14 26.78
C VAL A 147 7.08 -2.45 27.24
N ASN A 148 6.69 -3.72 27.04
CA ASN A 148 5.50 -4.30 27.65
C ASN A 148 5.53 -4.08 29.16
N ARG A 149 4.44 -3.56 29.71
CA ARG A 149 4.03 -3.78 31.09
C ARG A 149 2.70 -4.49 31.10
#